data_AF-A0A7X5Q4X4-F1
#
_entry.id   AF-A0A7X5Q4X4-F1
#
_cell.length_a   1.000
_cell.length_b   1.000
_cell.length_c   1.000
_cell.angle_alpha   90.00
_cell.angle_beta   90.00
_cell.angle_gamma   90.00
#
_symmetry.space_group_name_H-M   'P 1'
#
loop_
_entity.id
_entity.type
_entity.pdbx_description
1 polymer ?
#
loop_
_entity_poly.entity_id
_entity_poly.type
_entity_poly.pdbx_seq_one_letter_code
_entity_poly.pdbx_strand_id
1 'polypeptide(L)'
;MNGKQIIGLVILLAGIGLILYGNYGKEQIREARGDIERKTRIIPDSPVKDVIKGELHSKVDRYREPVKLLFTGGMVLVAVGCVVLFFGRKRKR
;
A
#
# COMPACT_ATOMS: atom_id res chain seq x y z
N MET A 1 -7.68 -6.79 -30.19
CA MET A 1 -7.53 -7.29 -28.79
C MET A 1 -8.79 -8.05 -28.44
N ASN A 2 -8.73 -9.28 -27.92
CA ASN A 2 -9.95 -10.03 -27.57
C ASN A 2 -10.52 -9.50 -26.24
N GLY A 3 -11.83 -9.61 -26.00
CA GLY A 3 -12.47 -9.13 -24.76
C GLY A 3 -11.80 -9.66 -23.47
N LYS A 4 -11.30 -10.90 -23.49
CA LYS A 4 -10.52 -11.48 -22.38
C LYS A 4 -9.18 -10.77 -22.12
N GLN A 5 -8.54 -10.27 -23.17
CA GLN A 5 -7.30 -9.49 -23.04
C GLN A 5 -7.58 -8.10 -22.46
N ILE A 6 -8.70 -7.48 -22.82
CA ILE A 6 -9.14 -6.20 -22.25
C ILE A 6 -9.39 -6.38 -20.74
N ILE A 7 -10.13 -7.43 -20.35
CA ILE A 7 -10.39 -7.75 -18.94
C ILE A 7 -9.08 -7.98 -18.18
N GLY A 8 -8.16 -8.77 -18.73
CA GLY A 8 -6.85 -9.00 -18.10
C GLY A 8 -6.02 -7.71 -17.94
N LEU A 9 -6.07 -6.82 -18.93
CA LEU A 9 -5.41 -5.52 -18.87
C LEU A 9 -6.01 -4.61 -17.79
N VAL A 10 -7.35 -4.55 -17.69
CA VAL A 10 -8.05 -3.75 -16.66
C VAL A 10 -7.71 -4.25 -15.26
N ILE A 11 -7.74 -5.57 -15.05
CA ILE A 11 -7.37 -6.19 -13.76
C ILE A 11 -5.92 -5.86 -13.39
N LEU A 12 -5.01 -5.93 -14.37
CA LEU A 12 -3.60 -5.62 -14.16
C LEU A 12 -3.38 -4.15 -13.80
N LEU A 13 -4.04 -3.23 -14.51
CA LEU A 13 -3.99 -1.79 -14.19
C LEU A 13 -4.58 -1.48 -12.82
N ALA A 14 -5.69 -2.13 -12.44
CA ALA A 14 -6.28 -2.00 -11.11
C ALA A 14 -5.31 -2.48 -10.01
N GLY A 15 -4.65 -3.62 -10.22
CA GLY A 15 -3.64 -4.14 -9.30
C GLY A 15 -2.44 -3.19 -9.14
N ILE A 16 -1.93 -2.63 -10.23
CA ILE A 16 -0.87 -1.62 -10.20
C ILE A 16 -1.34 -0.35 -9.47
N GLY A 17 -2.55 0.12 -9.74
CA GLY A 17 -3.13 1.28 -9.07
C GLY A 17 -3.21 1.11 -7.55
N LEU A 18 -3.64 -0.07 -7.07
CA LEU A 18 -3.68 -0.39 -5.64
C LEU A 18 -2.28 -0.41 -5.00
N ILE A 19 -1.28 -0.94 -5.71
CA ILE A 19 0.11 -0.94 -5.24
C ILE A 19 0.65 0.50 -5.14
N LEU A 20 0.41 1.34 -6.15
CA LEU A 20 0.82 2.75 -6.14
C LEU A 20 0.13 3.52 -5.01
N TYR A 21 -1.17 3.31 -4.82
CA TYR A 21 -1.92 3.94 -3.73
C TYR A 21 -1.41 3.47 -2.35
N GLY A 22 -1.10 2.18 -2.20
CA GLY A 22 -0.45 1.65 -1.00
C GLY A 22 0.93 2.28 -0.72
N ASN A 23 1.74 2.52 -1.76
CA ASN A 23 3.02 3.22 -1.63
C ASN A 23 2.84 4.66 -1.16
N TYR A 24 1.88 5.39 -1.73
CA TYR A 24 1.57 6.75 -1.32
C TYR A 24 1.14 6.81 0.17
N GLY A 25 0.28 5.88 0.60
CA GLY A 25 -0.11 5.77 2.01
C GLY A 25 1.06 5.44 2.94
N LYS A 26 2.01 4.59 2.49
CA LYS A 26 3.23 4.26 3.24
C LYS A 26 4.14 5.48 3.42
N GLU A 27 4.22 6.33 2.40
CA GLU A 27 5.04 7.54 2.43
C GLU A 27 4.46 8.58 3.41
N GLN A 28 3.14 8.81 3.38
CA GLN A 28 2.47 9.65 4.39
C GLN A 28 2.64 9.12 5.82
N ILE A 29 2.53 7.80 6.02
CA ILE A 29 2.78 7.16 7.33
C ILE A 29 4.21 7.44 7.81
N ARG A 30 5.18 7.37 6.91
CA ARG A 30 6.59 7.60 7.22
C ARG A 30 6.86 9.07 7.53
N GLU A 31 6.27 9.98 6.77
CA GLU A 31 6.36 11.42 7.00
C GLU A 31 5.72 11.80 8.34
N ALA A 32 4.52 11.29 8.64
CA ALA A 32 3.85 11.48 9.93
C ALA A 32 4.71 10.98 11.11
N ARG A 33 5.35 9.80 11.00
CA ARG A 33 6.30 9.33 12.03
C ARG A 33 7.49 10.28 12.20
N GLY A 34 8.05 10.76 11.09
CA GLY A 34 9.16 11.70 11.09
C GLY A 34 8.80 13.03 11.76
N ASP A 35 7.60 13.54 11.52
CA ASP A 35 7.09 14.75 12.15
C ASP A 35 6.84 14.58 13.65
N ILE A 36 6.29 13.44 14.06
CA ILE A 36 6.12 13.09 15.48
C ILE A 36 7.47 13.07 16.17
N GLU A 37 8.47 12.44 15.56
CA GLU A 37 9.82 12.36 16.10
C GLU A 37 10.50 13.73 16.17
N ARG A 38 10.37 14.57 15.15
CA ARG A 38 10.88 15.96 15.18
C ARG A 38 10.22 16.79 16.26
N LYS A 39 8.89 16.75 16.39
CA LYS A 39 8.15 17.54 17.38
C LYS A 39 8.41 17.08 18.81
N THR A 40 8.56 15.77 19.02
CA THR A 40 8.88 15.22 20.35
C THR A 40 10.35 15.43 20.73
N ARG A 41 11.27 15.62 19.78
CA ARG A 41 12.69 15.91 20.08
C ARG A 41 12.91 17.19 20.88
N ILE A 42 12.03 18.18 20.72
CA ILE A 42 12.12 19.50 21.39
C ILE A 42 11.54 19.43 22.82
N ILE A 43 10.79 18.38 23.14
CA ILE A 43 10.20 18.17 24.47
C ILE A 43 11.28 17.56 25.38
N PRO A 44 11.53 18.14 26.57
CA PRO A 44 12.49 17.59 27.54
C PRO A 44 12.13 16.14 27.88
N ASP A 45 13.15 15.30 28.10
CA ASP A 45 12.96 13.88 28.40
C ASP A 45 12.14 13.73 29.69
N SER A 46 10.87 13.43 29.48
CA SER A 46 9.86 13.25 30.50
C SER A 46 9.09 11.99 30.16
N PRO A 47 8.67 11.17 31.13
CA PRO A 47 7.85 9.98 30.89
C PRO A 47 6.57 10.28 30.09
N VAL A 48 6.08 11.52 30.13
CA VAL A 48 4.94 11.99 29.32
C VAL A 48 5.24 11.97 27.81
N LYS A 49 6.49 12.25 27.42
CA LYS A 49 6.95 12.23 26.02
C LYS A 49 6.91 10.81 25.45
N ASP A 50 7.32 9.81 26.22
CA ASP A 50 7.33 8.40 25.78
C ASP A 50 5.92 7.85 25.61
N VAL A 51 5.00 8.22 26.51
CA VAL A 51 3.58 7.85 26.40
C VAL A 51 2.96 8.48 25.14
N ILE A 52 3.18 9.77 24.90
CA ILE A 52 2.68 10.48 23.70
C ILE A 52 3.31 9.90 22.42
N LYS A 53 4.63 9.63 22.41
CA LYS A 53 5.32 9.04 21.26
C LYS A 53 4.82 7.63 20.97
N GLY A 54 4.54 6.83 22.00
CA GLY A 54 3.97 5.50 21.88
C GLY A 54 2.54 5.50 21.33
N GLU A 55 1.68 6.40 21.84
CA GLU A 55 0.29 6.49 21.43
C GLU A 55 0.15 7.00 19.98
N LEU A 56 0.96 7.98 19.57
CA LEU A 56 0.99 8.46 18.19
C LEU A 56 1.59 7.40 17.23
N HIS A 57 2.62 6.66 17.65
CA HIS A 57 3.13 5.54 16.85
C HIS A 57 2.07 4.44 16.66
N SER A 58 1.32 4.11 17.71
CA SER A 58 0.25 3.11 17.67
C SER A 58 -0.88 3.51 16.72
N LYS A 59 -1.32 4.78 16.76
CA LYS A 59 -2.29 5.32 15.79
C LYS A 59 -1.81 5.20 14.35
N VAL A 60 -0.54 5.51 14.09
CA VAL A 60 0.04 5.42 12.76
C VAL A 60 0.22 3.97 12.29
N ASP A 61 0.58 3.04 13.20
CA ASP A 61 0.65 1.61 12.89
C ASP A 61 -0.70 1.01 12.50
N ARG A 62 -1.82 1.57 13.00
CA ARG A 62 -3.16 1.13 12.59
C ARG A 62 -3.43 1.32 11.08
N TYR A 63 -2.77 2.30 10.45
CA TYR A 63 -2.86 2.53 9.00
C TYR A 63 -1.92 1.60 8.20
N ARG A 64 -1.03 0.86 8.87
CA ARG A 64 -0.11 -0.07 8.22
C ARG A 64 -0.81 -1.34 7.72
N GLU A 65 -1.79 -1.84 8.47
CA GLU A 65 -2.61 -2.99 8.06
C GLU A 65 -3.39 -2.75 6.74
N PRO A 66 -4.16 -1.66 6.57
CA PRO A 66 -4.87 -1.42 5.32
C PRO A 66 -3.90 -1.22 4.14
N VAL A 67 -2.75 -0.56 4.35
CA VAL A 67 -1.70 -0.44 3.32
C VAL A 67 -1.14 -1.81 2.93
N LYS A 68 -0.93 -2.70 3.91
CA LYS A 68 -0.47 -4.07 3.67
C LYS A 68 -1.52 -4.90 2.90
N LEU A 69 -2.80 -4.74 3.22
CA LEU A 69 -3.92 -5.36 2.49
C LEU A 69 -3.99 -4.85 1.05
N LEU A 70 -3.85 -3.55 0.82
CA LEU A 70 -3.80 -2.96 -0.53
C LEU A 70 -2.65 -3.53 -1.36
N PHE A 71 -1.48 -3.70 -0.75
CA PHE A 71 -0.33 -4.33 -1.40
C PHE A 71 -0.59 -5.79 -1.76
N THR A 72 -1.14 -6.56 -0.82
CA THR A 72 -1.38 -8.00 -1.01
C THR A 72 -2.48 -8.21 -2.06
N GLY A 73 -3.58 -7.46 -1.97
CA GLY A 73 -4.66 -7.48 -2.96
C GLY A 73 -4.20 -7.00 -4.35
N GLY A 74 -3.38 -5.94 -4.39
CA GLY A 74 -2.77 -5.44 -5.60
C GLY A 74 -1.87 -6.48 -6.30
N MET A 75 -1.01 -7.17 -5.56
CA MET A 75 -0.18 -8.26 -6.11
C MET A 75 -1.02 -9.42 -6.66
N VAL A 76 -2.07 -9.83 -5.95
CA VAL A 76 -2.98 -10.89 -6.42
C VAL A 76 -3.67 -10.47 -7.72
N LEU A 77 -4.17 -9.23 -7.81
CA LEU A 77 -4.77 -8.70 -9.02
C LEU A 77 -3.78 -8.67 -10.19
N VAL A 78 -2.54 -8.23 -9.96
CA VAL A 78 -1.49 -8.26 -11.00
C VAL A 78 -1.23 -9.68 -11.48
N ALA A 79 -1.11 -10.65 -10.56
CA ALA A 79 -0.89 -12.05 -10.91
C ALA A 79 -2.06 -12.61 -11.74
N VAL A 80 -3.30 -12.38 -11.32
CA VAL A 80 -4.50 -12.80 -12.05
C VAL A 80 -4.58 -12.14 -13.43
N GLY A 81 -4.32 -10.83 -13.52
CA GLY A 81 -4.27 -10.09 -14.78
C GLY A 81 -3.26 -10.67 -15.76
N CYS A 82 -2.03 -10.96 -15.28
CA CYS A 82 -0.99 -11.62 -16.06
C CYS A 82 -1.42 -13.01 -16.57
N VAL A 83 -2.01 -13.84 -15.71
CA VAL A 83 -2.51 -15.17 -16.08
C VAL A 83 -3.57 -15.06 -17.17
N VAL A 84 -4.57 -14.19 -16.98
CA VAL A 84 -5.66 -13.99 -17.96
C VAL A 84 -5.12 -13.48 -19.30
N LEU A 85 -4.15 -12.56 -19.30
CA LEU A 85 -3.49 -12.08 -20.51
C LEU A 85 -2.71 -13.20 -21.22
N PHE A 86 -1.99 -14.04 -20.47
CA PHE A 86 -1.17 -15.13 -21.02
C PHE A 86 -2.03 -16.24 -21.64
N PHE A 87 -3.06 -16.71 -20.94
CA PHE A 87 -4.01 -17.70 -21.48
C PHE A 87 -4.90 -17.11 -22.58
N GLY A 88 -5.24 -15.82 -22.51
CA GLY A 88 -5.95 -15.11 -23.56
C GLY A 88 -5.17 -15.03 -24.88
N ARG A 89 -3.83 -15.05 -24.85
CA ARG A 89 -2.98 -15.15 -26.05
C ARG A 89 -2.92 -16.58 -26.63
N LYS A 90 -2.93 -17.62 -25.79
CA LYS A 90 -2.86 -19.02 -26.26
C LYS A 90 -4.06 -19.45 -27.11
N ARG A 91 -5.26 -18.88 -26.89
CA ARG A 91 -6.46 -19.21 -27.70
C ARG A 91 -6.42 -18.69 -29.15
N LYS A 92 -5.35 -17.96 -29.55
CA LYS A 92 -5.15 -17.46 -30.92
C LYS A 92 -4.10 -18.25 -31.73
N ARG A 93 -3.47 -19.29 -31.16
CA ARG A 93 -2.66 -20.25 -31.92
C ARG A 93 -3.44 -21.51 -32.17
#